data_AF-A0A5D0QFN9-F1
#
_entry.id   AF-A0A5D0QFN9-F1
#
_cell.length_a   1.000
_cell.length_b   1.000
_cell.length_c   1.000
_cell.angle_alpha   90.00
_cell.angle_beta   90.00
_cell.angle_gamma   90.00
#
_symmetry.space_group_name_H-M   'P 1'
#
loop_
_entity.id
_entity.type
_entity.pdbx_description
1 polymer ?
#
loop_
_entity_poly.entity_id
_entity_poly.type
_entity_poly.pdbx_seq_one_letter_code
_entity_poly.pdbx_strand_id
1 'polypeptide(L)'
;MRKRGLVWGGAAVAVVAAAALIWYFVRVGLDEADKLASVIGLFCTVAGLAVAIHGLRDRPAQADEAPGVSASGPRSVAIGGDNSGVISTGDGTTNVNLRAEASGQGRIYQAGGDQTINEE
;
A
#
# COMPACT_ATOMS: atom_id res chain seq x y z
N MET A 1 -5.50 28.10 -0.17
CA MET A 1 -6.46 28.81 -1.05
C MET A 1 -6.91 28.01 -2.28
N ARG A 2 -6.07 27.16 -2.91
CA ARG A 2 -6.40 26.33 -4.09
C ARG A 2 -7.67 25.45 -3.97
N LYS A 3 -8.00 24.96 -2.77
CA LYS A 3 -9.19 24.12 -2.53
C LYS A 3 -10.53 24.86 -2.70
N ARG A 4 -10.57 26.18 -2.44
CA ARG A 4 -11.80 26.98 -2.59
C ARG A 4 -12.13 27.25 -4.06
N GLY A 5 -11.11 27.43 -4.91
CA GLY A 5 -11.30 27.62 -6.35
C GLY A 5 -11.88 26.38 -7.05
N LEU A 6 -11.46 25.18 -6.63
CA LEU A 6 -11.99 23.93 -7.17
C LEU A 6 -13.47 23.73 -6.80
N VAL A 7 -13.84 24.02 -5.54
CA VAL A 7 -15.22 23.87 -5.06
C VAL A 7 -16.15 24.89 -5.74
N TRP A 8 -15.71 26.14 -5.90
CA TRP A 8 -16.50 27.16 -6.60
C TRP A 8 -16.61 26.90 -8.11
N GLY A 9 -15.55 26.39 -8.74
CA GLY A 9 -15.60 25.95 -10.13
C GLY A 9 -16.59 24.80 -10.34
N GLY A 10 -16.57 23.80 -9.46
CA GLY A 10 -17.54 22.71 -9.48
C GLY A 10 -18.97 23.19 -9.27
N ALA A 11 -19.19 24.11 -8.33
CA ALA A 11 -20.52 24.68 -8.08
C ALA A 11 -21.06 25.46 -9.30
N ALA A 12 -20.22 26.27 -9.96
CA ALA A 12 -20.62 27.01 -11.16
C ALA A 12 -21.01 26.06 -12.31
N VAL A 13 -20.22 25.01 -12.55
CA VAL A 13 -20.53 24.00 -13.57
C VAL A 13 -21.83 23.28 -13.27
N ALA A 14 -22.07 22.91 -12.01
CA ALA A 14 -23.30 22.24 -11.60
C ALA A 14 -24.55 23.11 -11.84
N VAL A 15 -24.49 24.40 -11.52
CA VAL A 15 -25.60 25.35 -11.75
C VAL A 15 -25.90 25.52 -13.24
N VAL A 16 -24.86 25.67 -14.07
CA VAL A 16 -25.04 25.79 -15.53
C VAL A 16 -25.63 24.51 -16.12
N ALA A 17 -25.13 23.35 -15.70
CA ALA A 17 -25.65 22.06 -16.15
C ALA A 17 -27.14 21.89 -15.76
N ALA A 18 -27.50 22.24 -14.53
CA ALA A 18 -28.88 22.17 -14.06
C ALA A 18 -29.82 23.11 -14.85
N ALA A 19 -29.40 24.35 -15.10
CA ALA A 19 -30.18 25.29 -15.90
C ALA A 19 -30.39 24.83 -17.34
N ALA A 20 -29.34 24.27 -17.96
CA ALA A 20 -29.42 23.68 -19.30
C ALA A 20 -30.37 22.48 -19.35
N LEU A 21 -30.34 21.62 -18.33
CA LEU A 21 -31.22 20.44 -18.21
C LEU A 21 -32.70 20.85 -18.06
N ILE A 22 -32.97 21.84 -17.20
CA ILE A 22 -34.32 22.39 -16.98
C ILE A 22 -34.86 22.99 -18.27
N TRP A 23 -34.07 23.82 -18.96
CA TRP A 23 -34.47 24.41 -20.24
C TRP A 23 -34.76 23.34 -21.30
N TYR A 24 -33.92 22.31 -21.38
CA TYR A 24 -34.11 21.19 -22.30
C TYR A 24 -35.41 20.43 -22.02
N PHE A 25 -35.69 20.08 -20.76
CA PHE A 25 -36.92 19.38 -20.38
C PHE A 25 -38.18 20.21 -20.65
N VAL A 26 -38.13 21.53 -20.47
CA VAL A 26 -39.26 22.42 -20.81
C VAL A 26 -39.51 22.45 -22.33
N ARG A 27 -38.47 22.34 -23.15
CA ARG A 27 -38.58 22.50 -24.62
C ARG A 27 -38.86 21.20 -25.36
N VAL A 28 -38.37 20.07 -24.84
CA VAL A 28 -38.45 18.75 -25.47
C VAL A 28 -39.53 17.86 -24.83
N GLY A 29 -39.93 18.17 -23.59
CA GLY A 29 -40.88 17.35 -22.82
C GLY A 29 -40.19 16.18 -22.11
N LEU A 30 -40.76 15.79 -20.96
CA LEU A 30 -40.18 14.76 -20.08
C LEU A 30 -40.13 13.38 -20.75
N ASP A 31 -41.11 13.05 -21.58
CA ASP A 31 -41.31 11.71 -22.15
C ASP A 31 -40.31 11.39 -23.28
N GLU A 32 -40.00 12.38 -24.12
CA GLU A 32 -38.98 12.26 -25.16
C GLU A 32 -37.57 12.23 -24.55
N ALA A 33 -37.37 12.99 -23.47
CA ALA A 33 -36.11 13.04 -22.74
C ALA A 33 -35.81 11.74 -21.99
N ASP A 34 -36.81 11.06 -21.43
CA ASP A 34 -36.65 9.76 -20.76
C ASP A 34 -36.16 8.67 -21.74
N LYS A 35 -36.68 8.66 -22.96
CA LYS A 35 -36.22 7.76 -24.02
C LYS A 35 -34.75 7.99 -24.37
N LEU A 36 -34.34 9.25 -24.52
CA LEU A 36 -32.94 9.59 -24.80
C LEU A 36 -32.03 9.28 -23.62
N ALA A 37 -32.48 9.54 -22.39
CA ALA A 37 -31.74 9.25 -21.17
C ALA A 37 -31.49 7.75 -20.99
N SER A 38 -32.49 6.90 -21.28
CA SER A 38 -32.36 5.45 -21.25
C SER A 38 -31.32 4.94 -22.25
N VAL A 39 -31.35 5.45 -23.49
CA VAL A 39 -30.39 5.06 -24.54
C VAL A 39 -28.97 5.52 -24.20
N ILE A 40 -28.79 6.78 -23.81
CA ILE A 40 -27.49 7.32 -23.43
C ILE A 40 -26.96 6.59 -22.20
N GLY A 41 -27.82 6.35 -21.20
CA GLY A 41 -27.49 5.60 -20.00
C GLY A 41 -27.01 4.18 -20.30
N LEU A 42 -27.66 3.48 -21.24
CA LEU A 42 -27.23 2.17 -21.71
C LEU A 42 -25.82 2.23 -22.32
N PHE A 43 -25.56 3.16 -23.24
CA PHE A 43 -24.25 3.29 -23.88
C PHE A 43 -23.15 3.66 -22.87
N CYS A 44 -23.40 4.61 -21.97
CA CYS A 44 -22.46 4.98 -20.91
C CYS A 44 -22.17 3.80 -19.97
N THR A 45 -23.18 3.01 -19.63
CA THR A 45 -23.02 1.82 -18.78
C THR A 45 -22.17 0.76 -19.48
N VAL A 46 -22.45 0.48 -20.75
CA VAL A 46 -21.67 -0.48 -21.56
C VAL A 46 -20.23 -0.02 -21.73
N ALA A 47 -20.00 1.26 -22.04
CA ALA A 47 -18.65 1.82 -22.17
C ALA A 47 -17.90 1.79 -20.83
N GLY A 48 -18.54 2.21 -19.74
CA GLY A 48 -17.95 2.17 -18.39
C GLY A 48 -17.60 0.75 -17.96
N LEU A 49 -18.48 -0.22 -18.25
CA LEU A 49 -18.23 -1.64 -17.97
C LEU A 49 -17.06 -2.17 -18.80
N ALA A 50 -16.97 -1.81 -20.09
CA ALA A 50 -15.85 -2.20 -20.95
C ALA A 50 -14.51 -1.65 -20.41
N VAL A 51 -14.49 -0.38 -20.00
CA VAL A 51 -13.31 0.26 -19.38
C VAL A 51 -12.94 -0.45 -18.07
N ALA A 52 -13.92 -0.78 -17.22
CA ALA A 52 -13.67 -1.48 -15.97
C ALA A 52 -13.08 -2.88 -16.19
N ILE A 53 -13.62 -3.64 -17.16
CA ILE A 53 -13.10 -4.97 -17.53
C ILE A 53 -11.69 -4.86 -18.09
N HIS A 54 -11.44 -3.88 -18.97
CA HIS A 54 -10.13 -3.63 -19.55
C HIS A 54 -9.11 -3.30 -18.47
N GLY A 55 -9.42 -2.37 -17.57
CA GLY A 55 -8.55 -2.02 -16.45
C GLY A 55 -8.32 -3.16 -15.45
N LEU A 56 -9.27 -4.10 -15.31
CA LEU A 56 -9.08 -5.28 -14.46
C LEU A 56 -8.16 -6.31 -15.12
N ARG A 57 -8.23 -6.47 -16.45
CA ARG A 57 -7.35 -7.37 -17.22
C ARG A 57 -5.93 -6.83 -17.34
N ASP A 58 -5.81 -5.52 -17.48
CA ASP A 58 -4.54 -4.81 -17.64
C ASP A 58 -3.95 -4.35 -16.30
N ARG A 59 -4.51 -4.79 -15.17
CA ARG A 59 -3.73 -4.79 -13.94
C ARG A 59 -2.63 -5.83 -14.14
N PRO A 60 -1.36 -5.43 -14.39
CA PRO A 60 -0.29 -6.37 -14.13
C PRO A 60 -0.52 -6.82 -12.69
N ALA A 61 -0.38 -8.13 -12.43
CA ALA A 61 -0.09 -8.55 -11.08
C ALA A 61 1.11 -7.69 -10.70
N GLN A 62 0.88 -6.71 -9.84
CA GLN A 62 1.95 -6.06 -9.13
C GLN A 62 2.48 -7.21 -8.27
N ALA A 63 3.34 -8.03 -8.87
CA ALA A 63 4.37 -8.71 -8.12
C ALA A 63 4.98 -7.53 -7.38
N ASP A 64 4.65 -7.44 -6.10
CA ASP A 64 5.50 -6.74 -5.18
C ASP A 64 6.86 -7.36 -5.44
N GLU A 65 7.64 -6.68 -6.27
CA GLU A 65 9.06 -6.90 -6.40
C GLU A 65 9.56 -6.46 -5.04
N ALA A 66 9.37 -7.33 -4.04
CA ALA A 66 10.07 -7.28 -2.80
C ALA A 66 11.51 -7.03 -3.22
N PRO A 67 12.15 -5.94 -2.75
CA PRO A 67 13.48 -5.57 -3.21
C PRO A 67 14.30 -6.83 -3.28
N GLY A 68 14.87 -7.16 -4.44
CA GLY A 68 15.60 -8.41 -4.62
C GLY A 68 16.71 -8.49 -3.58
N VAL A 69 16.43 -9.14 -2.45
CA VAL A 69 17.33 -9.12 -1.32
C VAL A 69 18.39 -10.17 -1.60
N SER A 70 19.57 -9.70 -1.98
CA SER A 70 20.68 -10.54 -2.38
C SER A 70 21.93 -10.16 -1.60
N ALA A 71 22.67 -11.18 -1.20
CA ALA A 71 24.00 -11.08 -0.62
C ALA A 71 24.90 -11.99 -1.45
N SER A 72 26.09 -11.51 -1.81
CA SER A 72 27.10 -12.30 -2.51
C SER A 72 28.47 -12.08 -1.88
N GLY A 73 29.32 -13.11 -1.97
CA GLY A 73 30.65 -13.13 -1.35
C GLY A 73 30.70 -13.90 -0.03
N PRO A 74 31.91 -14.23 0.46
CA PRO A 74 32.09 -14.86 1.75
C PRO A 74 31.57 -13.95 2.87
N ARG A 75 30.91 -14.53 3.88
CA ARG A 75 30.37 -13.80 5.05
C ARG A 75 29.27 -12.78 4.72
N SER A 76 28.50 -12.99 3.66
CA SER A 76 27.43 -12.06 3.28
C SER A 76 26.06 -12.52 3.81
N VAL A 77 25.24 -11.57 4.28
CA VAL A 77 23.85 -11.80 4.74
C VAL A 77 22.95 -10.74 4.13
N ALA A 78 21.79 -11.16 3.62
CA ALA A 78 20.75 -10.27 3.15
C ALA A 78 19.42 -10.65 3.82
N ILE A 79 18.69 -9.64 4.32
CA ILE A 79 17.47 -9.81 5.11
C ILE A 79 16.32 -9.07 4.40
N GLY A 80 15.35 -9.82 3.90
CA GLY A 80 14.13 -9.28 3.33
C GLY A 80 13.06 -9.19 4.39
N GLY A 81 12.84 -8.00 4.94
CA GLY A 81 11.92 -7.75 6.05
C GLY A 81 12.65 -7.60 7.38
N ASP A 82 12.00 -7.99 8.48
CA ASP A 82 12.49 -7.74 9.83
C ASP A 82 13.29 -8.93 10.39
N ASN A 83 14.33 -8.63 11.15
CA ASN A 83 15.05 -9.60 11.96
C ASN A 83 15.14 -9.09 13.41
N SER A 84 14.68 -9.89 14.37
CA SER A 84 14.73 -9.57 15.80
C SER A 84 15.75 -10.41 16.57
N GLY A 85 16.59 -11.17 15.87
CA GLY A 85 17.59 -12.09 16.44
C GLY A 85 19.03 -11.72 16.07
N VAL A 86 19.98 -12.55 16.50
CA VAL A 86 21.40 -12.36 16.20
C VAL A 86 21.74 -12.93 14.82
N ILE A 87 22.49 -12.16 14.03
CA ILE A 87 23.05 -12.58 12.75
C ILE A 87 24.58 -12.58 12.87
N SER A 88 25.21 -13.70 12.57
CA SER A 88 26.67 -13.84 12.53
C SER A 88 27.10 -14.62 11.30
N THR A 89 28.24 -14.24 10.73
CA THR A 89 28.77 -14.73 9.45
C THR A 89 30.03 -15.60 9.62
N GLY A 90 30.43 -15.93 10.85
CA GLY A 90 31.69 -16.63 11.17
C GLY A 90 32.90 -15.70 11.14
N ASP A 91 34.02 -15.95 11.85
CA ASP A 91 34.61 -17.21 12.35
C ASP A 91 34.91 -17.06 13.85
N GLY A 92 34.61 -18.08 14.66
CA GLY A 92 34.90 -18.07 16.11
C GLY A 92 33.89 -17.31 16.98
N THR A 93 32.69 -17.03 16.49
CA THR A 93 31.66 -16.33 17.28
C THR A 93 30.87 -17.29 18.17
N THR A 94 30.82 -17.03 19.48
CA THR A 94 29.86 -17.67 20.40
C THR A 94 28.83 -16.64 20.84
N ASN A 95 27.63 -16.71 20.27
CA ASN A 95 26.53 -15.83 20.66
C ASN A 95 25.89 -16.36 21.94
N VAL A 96 25.88 -15.57 23.01
CA VAL A 96 25.14 -15.90 24.22
C VAL A 96 23.96 -14.95 24.35
N ASN A 97 22.74 -15.49 24.27
CA ASN A 97 21.51 -14.74 24.50
C ASN A 97 20.89 -15.21 25.82
N LEU A 98 20.77 -14.31 26.80
CA LEU A 98 20.22 -14.60 28.11
C LEU A 98 19.05 -13.66 28.40
N ARG A 99 17.86 -14.23 28.57
CA ARG A 99 16.69 -13.52 29.10
C ARG A 99 16.38 -14.10 30.48
N ALA A 100 16.99 -13.52 31.51
CA ALA A 100 16.89 -14.02 32.87
C ALA A 100 16.27 -12.98 33.81
N GLU A 101 15.43 -13.45 34.73
CA GLU A 101 14.81 -12.67 35.79
C GLU A 101 15.06 -13.36 37.12
N ALA A 102 15.62 -12.64 38.09
CA ALA A 102 15.88 -13.13 39.43
C ALA A 102 14.95 -12.41 40.41
N SER A 103 14.36 -13.16 41.35
CA SER A 103 13.52 -12.61 42.42
C SER A 103 13.91 -13.19 43.79
N GLY A 104 13.57 -12.48 44.88
CA GLY A 104 14.00 -12.84 46.23
C GLY A 104 15.52 -12.75 46.40
N GLN A 105 16.16 -13.83 46.87
CA GLN A 105 17.63 -13.96 46.96
C GLN A 105 18.26 -14.65 45.72
N GLY A 106 17.54 -14.72 44.59
CA GLY A 106 18.01 -15.39 43.37
C GLY A 106 19.25 -14.74 42.76
N ARG A 107 20.15 -15.55 42.20
CA ARG A 107 21.33 -15.11 41.44
C ARG A 107 21.33 -15.74 40.07
N ILE A 108 21.61 -14.95 39.04
CA ILE A 108 21.78 -15.44 37.67
C ILE A 108 23.28 -15.63 37.45
N TYR A 109 23.67 -16.86 37.12
CA TYR A 109 25.04 -17.22 36.75
C TYR A 109 25.09 -17.50 35.26
N GLN A 110 25.84 -16.68 34.54
CA GLN A 110 26.15 -16.90 33.14
C GLN A 110 27.63 -17.29 33.05
N ALA A 111 27.91 -18.56 32.85
CA ALA A 111 29.22 -18.99 32.42
C ALA A 111 29.27 -18.88 30.89
N GLY A 112 30.12 -18.01 30.36
CA GLY A 112 30.58 -18.16 28.97
C GLY A 112 31.33 -19.50 28.84
N GLY A 113 31.52 -20.00 27.62
CA GLY A 113 32.45 -21.10 27.36
C GLY A 113 33.91 -20.73 27.72
N ASP A 114 34.90 -21.38 27.12
CA ASP A 114 36.31 -21.09 27.40
C ASP A 114 36.63 -19.60 27.16
N GLN A 115 36.95 -18.86 28.23
CA GLN A 115 37.33 -17.45 28.17
C GLN A 115 38.85 -17.33 28.30
N THR A 116 39.53 -17.05 27.19
CA THR A 116 40.95 -16.68 27.22
C THR A 116 41.07 -15.18 27.50
N ILE A 117 41.58 -14.81 28.66
CA ILE A 117 41.88 -13.43 29.04
C ILE A 117 43.37 -13.19 28.82
N ASN A 118 43.71 -12.29 27.91
CA ASN A 118 45.09 -11.83 27.74
C ASN A 118 45.28 -10.59 28.64
N GLU A 119 46.13 -10.69 29.65
CA GLU A 119 46.57 -9.54 30.45
C GLU A 119 47.88 -9.01 29.85
N GLU A 120 47.94 -7.70 29.57
CA GLU A 120 49.19 -7.00 29.18
C GLU A 120 50.00 -6.58 30.40
#